data_AF-A0A1U7LVX8-F1
#
_entry.id   AF-A0A1U7LVX8-F1
#
_cell.length_a   1.000
_cell.length_b   1.000
_cell.length_c   1.000
_cell.angle_alpha   90.00
_cell.angle_beta   90.00
_cell.angle_gamma   90.00
#
_symmetry.space_group_name_H-M   'P 1'
#
loop_
_entity.id
_entity.type
_entity.pdbx_description
1 polymer ?
#
loop_
_entity_poly.entity_id
_entity_poly.type
_entity_poly.pdbx_seq_one_letter_code
_entity_poly.pdbx_strand_id
1 'polypeptide(L)'
;MFSSNHPFGVTEICSTHHILTSPSNPHGITPIDFGSAKLNPNILPLPPNAKYPYFIIGRSTTDGSYQEIVACFADFEHLPLTQRRILKCVDEPKVITVPSTKAKKCEKTWMELVKGPHDPRVFWSPKGEPLMTFGTQSSFTCFGQWIVDLRAVYQPLNDLLSGTIGGNINFSELQELRRPEPYGEFEKNWFLIWDETGDMYVHHDSNPRVFSKLGVETPVNLAQEKPCRSLPDPSLLPEGVDHHQSTNTLLVFLCKRLSCPPNPPQVLISIHQKKYFEMYHAFYQRYVIVYSATFPFHEIGRTKMLDMLGTKEGEMNYIVSLAWEVRNQGSLAPPKGHVGEGLSDQDATSWKEHLYDGYLDDTVLISLGIEDKYSAMLDVIAQDLVGCLDTC
;
A
#
# COMPACT_ATOMS: atom_id res chain seq x y z
N MET A 1 15.91 -12.68 20.59
CA MET A 1 16.88 -13.16 19.58
C MET A 1 17.24 -12.03 18.62
N PHE A 2 17.53 -10.83 19.16
CA PHE A 2 17.90 -9.65 18.37
C PHE A 2 19.21 -9.10 18.92
N SER A 3 20.31 -9.51 18.30
CA SER A 3 21.62 -8.87 18.43
C SER A 3 22.26 -8.96 17.05
N SER A 4 22.25 -7.85 16.33
CA SER A 4 22.87 -7.71 15.02
C SER A 4 24.24 -7.08 15.18
N ASN A 5 25.28 -7.83 14.83
CA ASN A 5 26.61 -7.28 14.59
C ASN A 5 26.62 -6.68 13.17
N HIS A 6 26.34 -5.39 13.06
CA HIS A 6 26.65 -4.58 11.87
C HIS A 6 27.91 -3.72 12.12
N PRO A 7 28.73 -3.45 11.09
CA PRO A 7 30.01 -2.74 11.25
C PRO A 7 29.88 -1.21 11.40
N PHE A 8 28.66 -0.71 11.54
CA PHE A 8 28.39 0.67 11.95
C PHE A 8 27.49 0.60 13.18
N GLY A 9 27.94 1.16 14.30
CA GLY A 9 27.24 1.12 15.58
C GLY A 9 25.86 1.76 15.49
N VAL A 10 24.82 0.94 15.37
CA VAL A 10 23.41 1.34 15.55
C VAL A 10 22.93 0.78 16.87
N THR A 11 23.36 1.42 17.96
CA THR A 11 22.72 1.24 19.29
C THR A 11 22.03 2.53 19.76
N GLU A 12 21.87 3.55 18.90
CA GLU A 12 21.37 4.86 19.35
C GLU A 12 20.37 5.57 18.39
N ILE A 13 19.60 4.84 17.59
CA ILE A 13 18.46 5.40 16.80
C ILE A 13 17.23 4.47 16.86
N CYS A 14 16.78 4.14 18.08
CA CYS A 14 15.44 3.55 18.33
C CYS A 14 14.74 4.24 19.53
N SER A 15 15.28 5.35 20.04
CA SER A 15 14.69 6.06 21.18
C SER A 15 13.47 6.89 20.77
N THR A 16 13.51 7.53 19.60
CA THR A 16 12.43 8.42 19.10
C THR A 16 12.04 8.16 17.65
N HIS A 17 13.02 7.92 16.78
CA HIS A 17 12.84 7.70 15.33
C HIS A 17 13.51 6.40 14.89
N HIS A 18 13.08 5.90 13.74
CA HIS A 18 13.65 4.78 13.02
C HIS A 18 13.85 5.18 11.55
N ILE A 19 15.10 5.21 11.08
CA ILE A 19 15.43 5.71 9.75
C ILE A 19 15.44 4.55 8.76
N LEU A 20 14.62 4.67 7.72
CA LEU A 20 14.57 3.75 6.59
C LEU A 20 15.50 4.23 5.48
N THR A 21 16.30 3.31 4.96
CA THR A 21 17.27 3.56 3.89
C THR A 21 17.05 2.59 2.74
N SER A 22 17.27 3.04 1.51
CA SER A 22 17.16 2.17 0.35
C SER A 22 18.43 1.35 0.12
N PRO A 23 18.32 0.02 -0.04
CA PRO A 23 19.45 -0.82 -0.42
C PRO A 23 19.91 -0.57 -1.86
N SER A 24 19.04 -0.01 -2.72
CA SER A 24 19.30 0.14 -4.14
C SER A 24 19.44 1.60 -4.62
N ASN A 25 19.26 2.57 -3.71
CA ASN A 25 19.49 3.99 -3.94
C ASN A 25 20.14 4.63 -2.69
N PRO A 26 21.45 4.91 -2.70
CA PRO A 26 22.14 5.51 -1.56
C PRO A 26 21.70 6.96 -1.27
N HIS A 27 20.95 7.59 -2.18
CA HIS A 27 20.36 8.92 -1.98
C HIS A 27 18.99 8.87 -1.29
N GLY A 28 18.48 7.67 -0.97
CA GLY A 28 17.19 7.48 -0.33
C GLY A 28 16.07 7.29 -1.33
N ILE A 29 15.03 8.12 -1.26
CA ILE A 29 13.87 8.01 -2.15
C ILE A 29 14.22 8.12 -3.64
N THR A 30 13.47 7.40 -4.46
CA THR A 30 13.54 7.38 -5.91
C THR A 30 12.30 8.08 -6.48
N PRO A 31 12.43 9.13 -7.32
CA PRO A 31 11.28 9.77 -7.95
C PRO A 31 10.48 8.82 -8.85
N ILE A 32 9.16 8.99 -8.89
CA ILE A 32 8.26 8.33 -9.85
C ILE A 32 7.82 9.38 -10.87
N ASP A 33 8.13 9.14 -12.13
CA ASP A 33 7.88 10.05 -13.24
C ASP A 33 6.78 9.53 -14.17
N PHE A 34 5.63 10.20 -14.12
CA PHE A 34 4.49 9.96 -15.01
C PHE A 34 4.52 10.85 -16.27
N GLY A 35 5.62 11.57 -16.54
CA GLY A 35 5.72 12.63 -17.56
C GLY A 35 5.12 13.97 -17.12
N SER A 36 4.32 13.97 -16.05
CA SER A 36 3.76 15.16 -15.40
C SER A 36 3.45 14.83 -13.93
N ALA A 37 3.21 15.86 -13.11
CA ALA A 37 2.86 15.67 -11.70
C ALA A 37 1.61 14.77 -11.57
N LYS A 38 1.72 13.75 -10.72
CA LYS A 38 0.63 12.87 -10.27
C LYS A 38 0.76 12.68 -8.77
N LEU A 39 -0.39 12.46 -8.13
CA LEU A 39 -0.53 12.40 -6.68
C LEU A 39 -0.91 10.99 -6.26
N ASN A 40 -0.69 10.64 -4.99
CA ASN A 40 -1.03 9.31 -4.45
C ASN A 40 -0.51 8.15 -5.33
N PRO A 41 0.81 8.09 -5.63
CA PRO A 41 1.34 7.04 -6.47
C PRO A 41 1.22 5.67 -5.81
N ASN A 42 0.99 4.63 -6.62
CA ASN A 42 1.15 3.25 -6.21
C ASN A 42 1.99 2.50 -7.24
N ILE A 43 2.68 1.48 -6.77
CA ILE A 43 3.47 0.57 -7.61
C ILE A 43 2.90 -0.83 -7.45
N LEU A 44 2.63 -1.46 -8.58
CA LEU A 44 2.26 -2.86 -8.67
C LEU A 44 3.36 -3.61 -9.42
N PRO A 45 4.21 -4.38 -8.73
CA PRO A 45 5.21 -5.24 -9.34
C PRO A 45 4.54 -6.30 -10.21
N LEU A 46 5.04 -6.46 -11.43
CA LEU A 46 4.48 -7.34 -12.44
C LEU A 46 5.26 -8.65 -12.53
N PRO A 47 4.64 -9.70 -13.08
CA PRO A 47 5.29 -10.98 -13.34
C PRO A 47 6.66 -10.85 -14.03
N PRO A 48 7.60 -11.79 -13.80
CA PRO A 48 8.93 -11.75 -14.41
C PRO A 48 8.94 -11.78 -15.95
N ASN A 49 7.95 -12.42 -16.57
CA ASN A 49 7.75 -12.42 -18.04
C ASN A 49 7.17 -11.12 -18.59
N ALA A 50 6.70 -10.21 -17.74
CA ALA A 50 6.19 -8.93 -18.21
C ALA A 50 7.33 -8.12 -18.83
N LYS A 51 7.07 -7.56 -20.02
CA LYS A 51 8.02 -6.72 -20.77
C LYS A 51 8.62 -5.61 -19.90
N TYR A 52 7.80 -5.03 -19.03
CA TYR A 52 8.20 -4.01 -18.07
C TYR A 52 7.91 -4.48 -16.64
N PRO A 53 8.75 -4.10 -15.65
CA PRO A 53 8.66 -4.59 -14.28
C PRO A 53 7.50 -4.08 -13.46
N TYR A 54 7.01 -2.88 -13.75
CA TYR A 54 6.05 -2.24 -12.89
C TYR A 54 4.85 -1.75 -13.67
N PHE A 55 3.71 -1.80 -13.02
CA PHE A 55 2.55 -1.01 -13.36
C PHE A 55 2.41 0.07 -12.29
N ILE A 56 2.48 1.34 -12.68
CA ILE A 56 2.32 2.46 -11.76
C ILE A 56 1.03 3.20 -12.04
N ILE A 57 0.41 3.66 -10.97
CA ILE A 57 -0.90 4.29 -10.99
C ILE A 57 -0.88 5.49 -10.06
N GLY A 58 -1.55 6.56 -10.47
CA GLY A 58 -1.62 7.79 -9.70
C GLY A 58 -2.88 8.57 -9.99
N ARG A 59 -3.10 9.59 -9.18
CA ARG A 59 -4.19 10.54 -9.28
C ARG A 59 -3.76 11.72 -10.15
N SER A 60 -4.58 12.05 -11.13
CA SER A 60 -4.47 13.25 -11.95
C SER A 60 -5.60 14.22 -11.60
N THR A 61 -5.26 15.50 -11.44
CA THR A 61 -6.25 16.57 -11.30
C THR A 61 -6.48 17.19 -12.68
N THR A 62 -7.73 17.24 -13.14
CA THR A 62 -8.06 17.90 -14.41
C THR A 62 -8.28 19.41 -14.20
N ASP A 63 -8.72 20.12 -15.24
CA ASP A 63 -9.03 21.56 -15.23
C ASP A 63 -10.31 21.94 -14.45
N GLY A 64 -10.96 20.96 -13.79
CA GLY A 64 -12.11 21.15 -12.92
C GLY A 64 -11.96 20.45 -11.56
N SER A 65 -13.04 20.39 -10.78
CA SER A 65 -13.11 19.65 -9.51
C SER A 65 -13.18 18.11 -9.68
N TYR A 66 -12.90 17.61 -10.89
CA TYR A 66 -12.94 16.20 -11.24
C TYR A 66 -11.53 15.61 -11.14
N GLN A 67 -11.45 14.40 -10.59
CA GLN A 67 -10.21 13.66 -10.48
C GLN A 67 -10.26 12.43 -11.37
N GLU A 68 -9.10 12.11 -11.93
CA GLU A 68 -8.88 10.94 -12.75
C GLU A 68 -7.83 10.04 -12.12
N ILE A 69 -7.97 8.75 -12.37
CA ILE A 69 -6.93 7.78 -12.11
C ILE A 69 -6.21 7.55 -13.43
N VAL A 70 -4.88 7.64 -13.44
CA VAL A 70 -4.06 7.34 -14.61
C VAL A 70 -3.05 6.25 -14.27
N ALA A 71 -2.68 5.46 -15.26
CA ALA A 71 -1.68 4.42 -15.10
C ALA A 71 -0.88 4.15 -16.37
N CYS A 72 0.31 3.58 -16.18
CA CYS A 72 1.22 3.20 -17.24
C CYS A 72 2.05 1.98 -16.79
N PHE A 73 2.65 1.31 -17.76
CA PHE A 73 3.78 0.43 -17.49
C PHE A 73 5.04 1.27 -17.28
N ALA A 74 5.90 0.83 -16.37
CA ALA A 74 7.07 1.58 -15.94
C ALA A 74 8.30 0.70 -15.76
N ASP A 75 9.46 1.32 -15.93
CA ASP A 75 10.78 0.73 -15.70
C ASP A 75 11.71 1.75 -15.03
N PHE A 76 12.81 1.26 -14.47
CA PHE A 76 13.83 2.12 -13.91
C PHE A 76 14.74 2.67 -15.00
N GLU A 77 15.00 3.98 -14.93
CA GLU A 77 16.01 4.66 -15.73
C GLU A 77 17.00 5.39 -14.83
N HIS A 78 18.15 5.76 -15.40
CA HIS A 78 19.12 6.64 -14.75
C HIS A 78 19.14 7.97 -15.49
N LEU A 79 18.98 9.07 -14.75
CA LEU A 79 19.06 10.41 -15.31
C LEU A 79 20.46 10.64 -15.91
N PRO A 80 20.60 11.10 -17.17
CA PRO A 80 21.90 11.16 -17.85
C PRO A 80 22.98 11.95 -17.10
N LEU A 81 22.59 13.05 -16.46
CA LEU A 81 23.54 13.97 -15.79
C LEU A 81 23.85 13.57 -14.35
N THR A 82 22.83 13.19 -13.58
CA THR A 82 22.98 12.93 -12.15
C THR A 82 23.20 11.46 -11.84
N GLN A 83 22.97 10.58 -12.82
CA GLN A 83 22.91 9.13 -12.65
C GLN A 83 21.96 8.71 -11.52
N ARG A 84 20.99 9.58 -11.17
CA ARG A 84 19.97 9.25 -10.18
C ARG A 84 18.98 8.31 -10.81
N ARG A 85 18.65 7.26 -10.07
CA ARG A 85 17.59 6.33 -10.41
C ARG A 85 16.24 7.04 -10.37
N ILE A 86 15.39 6.74 -11.34
CA ILE A 86 14.00 7.17 -11.43
C ILE A 86 13.14 6.00 -11.89
N LEU A 87 11.91 5.89 -11.38
CA LEU A 87 10.91 4.95 -11.90
C LEU A 87 10.02 5.72 -12.87
N LYS A 88 10.03 5.36 -14.15
CA LYS A 88 9.41 6.19 -15.19
C LYS A 88 8.42 5.41 -16.04
N CYS A 89 7.31 6.07 -16.39
CA CYS A 89 6.41 5.56 -17.42
C CYS A 89 7.15 5.34 -18.74
N VAL A 90 6.98 4.16 -19.31
CA VAL A 90 7.53 3.82 -20.64
C VAL A 90 6.76 4.55 -21.74
N ASP A 91 5.44 4.60 -21.61
CA ASP A 91 4.52 5.29 -22.51
C ASP A 91 3.67 6.31 -21.72
N GLU A 92 3.07 7.27 -22.42
CA GLU A 92 2.17 8.26 -21.80
C GLU A 92 1.09 7.58 -20.92
N PRO A 93 0.86 8.07 -19.68
CA PRO A 93 -0.16 7.51 -18.80
C PRO A 93 -1.55 7.56 -19.41
N LYS A 94 -2.31 6.48 -19.23
CA LYS A 94 -3.68 6.36 -19.72
C LYS A 94 -4.66 6.46 -18.56
N VAL A 95 -5.78 7.14 -18.78
CA VAL A 95 -6.88 7.20 -17.80
C VAL A 95 -7.48 5.80 -17.61
N ILE A 96 -7.67 5.40 -16.36
CA ILE A 96 -8.47 4.24 -15.97
C ILE A 96 -9.91 4.70 -15.79
N THR A 97 -10.81 4.24 -16.67
CA THR A 97 -12.23 4.58 -16.59
C THR A 97 -12.95 3.61 -15.66
N VAL A 98 -13.49 4.14 -14.56
CA VAL A 98 -14.38 3.41 -13.65
C VAL A 98 -15.82 3.91 -13.81
N PRO A 99 -16.83 3.05 -13.58
CA PRO A 99 -18.23 3.48 -13.58
C PRO A 99 -18.49 4.63 -12.61
N SER A 100 -19.31 5.61 -13.02
CA SER A 100 -19.71 6.71 -12.13
C SER A 100 -20.63 6.22 -11.01
N THR A 101 -20.42 6.71 -9.79
CA THR A 101 -21.31 6.45 -8.66
C THR A 101 -22.14 7.70 -8.32
N LYS A 102 -23.17 7.56 -7.48
CA LYS A 102 -24.05 8.66 -7.07
C LYS A 102 -24.17 8.70 -5.57
N ALA A 103 -24.04 9.90 -5.01
CA ALA A 103 -24.19 10.12 -3.57
C ALA A 103 -25.68 10.07 -3.21
N LYS A 104 -26.06 9.35 -2.15
CA LYS A 104 -27.43 9.39 -1.63
C LYS A 104 -27.63 10.45 -0.54
N LYS A 105 -26.58 10.82 0.18
CA LYS A 105 -26.65 11.73 1.33
C LYS A 105 -25.43 12.64 1.39
N CYS A 106 -25.56 13.89 0.97
CA CYS A 106 -24.54 14.91 1.21
C CYS A 106 -25.16 16.04 2.02
N GLU A 107 -24.63 16.33 3.21
CA GLU A 107 -25.10 17.45 4.01
C GLU A 107 -24.48 18.76 3.51
N LYS A 108 -23.21 18.72 3.08
CA LYS A 108 -22.48 19.87 2.58
C LYS A 108 -22.42 19.93 1.06
N THR A 109 -22.85 21.06 0.50
CA THR A 109 -22.91 21.32 -0.95
C THR A 109 -21.55 21.27 -1.65
N TRP A 110 -20.46 21.65 -0.98
CA TRP A 110 -19.13 21.59 -1.59
C TRP A 110 -18.66 20.14 -1.81
N MET A 111 -19.15 19.18 -1.03
CA MET A 111 -18.80 17.77 -1.20
C MET A 111 -19.45 17.16 -2.45
N GLU A 112 -20.57 17.72 -2.94
CA GLU A 112 -21.17 17.34 -4.23
C GLU A 112 -20.28 17.71 -5.43
N LEU A 113 -19.32 18.63 -5.23
CA LEU A 113 -18.36 19.05 -6.24
C LEU A 113 -17.16 18.11 -6.35
N VAL A 114 -16.94 17.26 -5.34
CA VAL A 114 -15.87 16.25 -5.31
C VAL A 114 -16.32 15.08 -6.19
N LYS A 115 -16.00 15.14 -7.49
CA LYS A 115 -16.45 14.18 -8.50
C LYS A 115 -15.33 13.28 -9.00
N GLY A 116 -15.69 12.10 -9.50
CA GLY A 116 -14.76 11.12 -10.03
C GLY A 116 -14.09 10.26 -8.94
N PRO A 117 -13.18 9.36 -9.34
CA PRO A 117 -12.39 8.56 -8.42
C PRO A 117 -11.23 9.33 -7.79
N HIS A 118 -11.03 9.15 -6.48
CA HIS A 118 -9.98 9.80 -5.69
C HIS A 118 -9.09 8.77 -5.02
N ASP A 119 -7.84 9.16 -4.76
CA ASP A 119 -6.91 8.48 -3.86
C ASP A 119 -6.81 6.96 -4.09
N PRO A 120 -6.48 6.49 -5.32
CA PRO A 120 -6.38 5.06 -5.59
C PRO A 120 -5.33 4.41 -4.68
N ARG A 121 -5.64 3.20 -4.20
CA ARG A 121 -4.72 2.31 -3.48
C ARG A 121 -4.72 0.96 -4.18
N VAL A 122 -3.56 0.54 -4.68
CA VAL A 122 -3.41 -0.67 -5.47
C VAL A 122 -2.50 -1.67 -4.79
N PHE A 123 -2.91 -2.92 -4.77
CA PHE A 123 -2.22 -4.01 -4.09
C PHE A 123 -2.63 -5.35 -4.68
N TRP A 124 -1.81 -6.37 -4.43
CA TRP A 124 -2.15 -7.75 -4.74
C TRP A 124 -2.95 -8.38 -3.58
N SER A 125 -4.00 -9.14 -3.90
CA SER A 125 -4.65 -10.02 -2.92
C SER A 125 -3.77 -11.25 -2.64
N PRO A 126 -4.03 -12.01 -1.55
CA PRO A 126 -3.37 -13.30 -1.31
C PRO A 126 -3.56 -14.32 -2.45
N LYS A 127 -4.59 -14.14 -3.30
CA LYS A 127 -4.85 -14.98 -4.47
C LYS A 127 -4.19 -14.45 -5.75
N GLY A 128 -3.44 -13.36 -5.64
CA GLY A 128 -2.78 -12.68 -6.75
C GLY A 128 -3.73 -11.82 -7.60
N GLU A 129 -4.85 -11.36 -7.06
CA GLU A 129 -5.72 -10.42 -7.81
C GLU A 129 -5.19 -8.99 -7.68
N PRO A 130 -5.08 -8.21 -8.78
CA PRO A 130 -4.62 -6.83 -8.72
C PRO A 130 -5.80 -5.93 -8.32
N LEU A 131 -6.01 -5.76 -7.03
CA LEU A 131 -7.14 -5.00 -6.51
C LEU A 131 -6.80 -3.52 -6.40
N MET A 132 -7.79 -2.68 -6.70
CA MET A 132 -7.74 -1.25 -6.49
C MET A 132 -8.88 -0.82 -5.59
N THR A 133 -8.55 -0.11 -4.52
CA THR A 133 -9.54 0.68 -3.78
C THR A 133 -9.42 2.15 -4.13
N PHE A 134 -10.52 2.87 -4.14
CA PHE A 134 -10.54 4.31 -4.42
C PHE A 134 -11.80 4.94 -3.83
N GLY A 135 -11.73 6.24 -3.55
CA GLY A 135 -12.86 6.99 -3.05
C GLY A 135 -13.73 7.56 -4.17
N THR A 136 -15.04 7.51 -4.04
CA THR A 136 -15.99 8.20 -4.92
C THR A 136 -17.33 8.37 -4.20
N GLN A 137 -18.36 8.89 -4.86
CA GLN A 137 -19.67 9.12 -4.25
C GLN A 137 -20.25 7.80 -3.68
N SER A 138 -20.80 7.87 -2.47
CA SER A 138 -21.26 6.72 -1.69
C SER A 138 -22.77 6.47 -1.81
N SER A 139 -23.18 5.21 -1.77
CA SER A 139 -24.59 4.86 -1.70
C SER A 139 -25.17 4.97 -0.28
N PHE A 140 -24.33 5.17 0.74
CA PHE A 140 -24.70 5.17 2.16
C PHE A 140 -24.44 6.51 2.86
N THR A 141 -23.39 7.21 2.43
CA THR A 141 -22.99 8.55 2.89
C THR A 141 -22.78 9.49 1.69
N CYS A 142 -21.99 10.56 1.83
CA CYS A 142 -21.67 11.47 0.72
C CYS A 142 -20.53 10.90 -0.12
N PHE A 143 -19.45 10.50 0.56
CA PHE A 143 -18.25 9.97 -0.06
C PHE A 143 -17.80 8.69 0.63
N GLY A 144 -17.47 7.67 -0.14
CA GLY A 144 -17.10 6.35 0.38
C GLY A 144 -16.04 5.69 -0.47
N GLN A 145 -15.51 4.58 0.04
CA GLN A 145 -14.44 3.83 -0.60
C GLN A 145 -14.98 2.57 -1.28
N TRP A 146 -14.53 2.34 -2.49
CA TRP A 146 -14.95 1.24 -3.35
C TRP A 146 -13.76 0.35 -3.66
N ILE A 147 -14.04 -0.88 -4.08
CA ILE A 147 -13.05 -1.83 -4.58
C ILE A 147 -13.44 -2.36 -5.97
N VAL A 148 -12.43 -2.59 -6.79
CA VAL A 148 -12.52 -3.24 -8.11
C VAL A 148 -11.25 -4.03 -8.39
N ASP A 149 -11.36 -5.08 -9.19
CA ASP A 149 -10.18 -5.70 -9.80
C ASP A 149 -9.75 -4.89 -11.02
N LEU A 150 -8.47 -4.47 -11.05
CA LEU A 150 -7.94 -3.64 -12.12
C LEU A 150 -8.07 -4.27 -13.51
N ARG A 151 -8.11 -5.60 -13.60
CA ARG A 151 -8.33 -6.31 -14.87
C ARG A 151 -9.70 -6.00 -15.46
N ALA A 152 -10.70 -5.69 -14.64
CA ALA A 152 -12.04 -5.32 -15.08
C ALA A 152 -12.11 -3.92 -15.71
N VAL A 153 -11.21 -3.02 -15.32
CA VAL A 153 -11.26 -1.59 -15.68
C VAL A 153 -10.05 -1.12 -16.50
N TYR A 154 -9.06 -1.99 -16.73
CA TYR A 154 -7.86 -1.67 -17.49
C TYR A 154 -7.40 -2.86 -18.35
N GLN A 155 -7.89 -2.88 -19.60
CA GLN A 155 -7.64 -3.98 -20.55
C GLN A 155 -6.16 -4.34 -20.76
N PRO A 156 -5.21 -3.38 -20.90
CA PRO A 156 -3.80 -3.75 -21.11
C PRO A 156 -3.21 -4.59 -19.96
N LEU A 157 -3.64 -4.36 -18.71
CA LEU A 157 -3.22 -5.18 -17.58
C LEU A 157 -3.92 -6.53 -17.60
N ASN A 158 -5.21 -6.58 -17.97
CA ASN A 158 -5.92 -7.84 -18.14
C ASN A 158 -5.27 -8.75 -19.19
N ASP A 159 -4.89 -8.19 -20.36
CA ASP A 159 -4.23 -8.93 -21.43
C ASP A 159 -2.89 -9.49 -20.96
N LEU A 160 -2.10 -8.69 -20.22
CA LEU A 160 -0.83 -9.13 -19.63
C LEU A 160 -1.02 -10.27 -18.63
N LEU A 161 -1.99 -10.14 -17.73
CA LEU A 161 -2.16 -11.05 -16.61
C LEU A 161 -2.95 -12.31 -16.97
N SER A 162 -3.77 -12.29 -18.02
CA SER A 162 -4.59 -13.44 -18.44
C SER A 162 -3.77 -14.70 -18.71
N GLY A 163 -2.52 -14.54 -19.18
CA GLY A 163 -1.59 -15.65 -19.42
C GLY A 163 -0.81 -16.12 -18.19
N THR A 164 -0.88 -15.41 -17.07
CA THR A 164 -0.04 -15.68 -15.88
C THR A 164 -0.89 -15.90 -14.63
N ILE A 165 -1.87 -15.03 -14.37
CA ILE A 165 -2.90 -15.12 -13.33
C ILE A 165 -4.22 -15.46 -14.01
N GLY A 166 -4.32 -16.67 -14.53
CA GLY A 166 -5.63 -17.22 -14.92
C GLY A 166 -6.56 -17.29 -13.71
N GLY A 167 -7.85 -17.06 -13.93
CA GLY A 167 -8.87 -17.16 -12.89
C GLY A 167 -10.05 -16.23 -13.14
N ASN A 168 -11.12 -16.41 -12.36
CA ASN A 168 -12.26 -15.51 -12.38
C ASN A 168 -11.83 -14.12 -11.87
N ILE A 169 -12.35 -13.08 -12.52
CA ILE A 169 -12.19 -11.71 -12.04
C ILE A 169 -13.23 -11.51 -10.92
N ASN A 170 -12.80 -11.66 -9.66
CA ASN A 170 -13.62 -11.21 -8.53
C ASN A 170 -13.62 -9.68 -8.51
N PHE A 171 -14.68 -9.05 -8.00
CA PHE A 171 -14.85 -7.59 -8.08
C PHE A 171 -14.82 -7.06 -9.54
N SER A 172 -15.44 -7.80 -10.46
CA SER A 172 -15.64 -7.36 -11.85
C SER A 172 -16.52 -6.11 -11.97
N GLU A 173 -17.33 -5.86 -10.94
CA GLU A 173 -18.11 -4.64 -10.75
C GLU A 173 -17.65 -3.92 -9.48
N LEU A 174 -17.90 -2.61 -9.42
CA LEU A 174 -17.56 -1.81 -8.24
C LEU A 174 -18.34 -2.30 -7.02
N GLN A 175 -17.63 -2.65 -5.95
CA GLN A 175 -18.22 -2.96 -4.66
C GLN A 175 -17.88 -1.89 -3.65
N GLU A 176 -18.89 -1.30 -3.01
CA GLU A 176 -18.68 -0.33 -1.94
C GLU A 176 -18.19 -1.05 -0.68
N LEU A 177 -17.08 -0.60 -0.12
CA LEU A 177 -16.65 -1.03 1.20
C LEU A 177 -17.61 -0.38 2.20
N ARG A 178 -18.17 -1.17 3.11
CA ARG A 178 -19.17 -0.70 4.06
C ARG A 178 -18.66 -0.88 5.47
N ARG A 179 -18.83 0.16 6.29
CA ARG A 179 -18.51 0.11 7.72
C ARG A 179 -19.73 -0.26 8.56
N PRO A 180 -19.51 -0.74 9.80
CA PRO A 180 -20.52 -0.72 10.84
C PRO A 180 -20.91 0.72 11.20
N GLU A 181 -22.17 0.92 11.59
CA GLU A 181 -22.63 2.22 12.10
C GLU A 181 -21.84 2.66 13.35
N PRO A 182 -21.68 3.98 13.58
CA PRO A 182 -22.22 5.09 12.80
C PRO A 182 -21.41 5.40 11.53
N TYR A 183 -22.04 6.00 10.52
CA TYR A 183 -21.37 6.53 9.33
C TYR A 183 -20.91 7.99 9.56
N GLY A 184 -19.71 8.31 9.08
CA GLY A 184 -19.25 9.66 8.82
C GLY A 184 -19.71 10.18 7.46
N GLU A 185 -19.56 11.48 7.22
CA GLU A 185 -19.90 12.13 5.94
C GLU A 185 -18.90 11.75 4.82
N PHE A 186 -17.65 11.50 5.20
CA PHE A 186 -16.55 11.21 4.28
C PHE A 186 -15.76 9.99 4.76
N GLU A 187 -16.00 8.86 4.12
CA GLU A 187 -15.37 7.60 4.46
C GLU A 187 -14.22 7.29 3.51
N LYS A 188 -13.02 7.14 4.07
CA LYS A 188 -11.78 6.94 3.31
C LYS A 188 -10.70 6.27 4.14
N ASN A 189 -9.59 5.92 3.48
CA ASN A 189 -8.40 5.34 4.09
C ASN A 189 -8.67 3.98 4.77
N TRP A 190 -9.60 3.22 4.19
CA TRP A 190 -9.92 1.85 4.59
C TRP A 190 -9.10 0.85 3.80
N PHE A 191 -8.75 -0.27 4.41
CA PHE A 191 -7.89 -1.25 3.78
C PHE A 191 -8.38 -2.66 4.02
N LEU A 192 -8.15 -3.52 3.03
CA LEU A 192 -8.42 -4.94 3.17
C LEU A 192 -7.36 -5.63 4.02
N ILE A 193 -7.85 -6.62 4.77
CA ILE A 193 -7.07 -7.58 5.52
C ILE A 193 -7.69 -8.97 5.32
N TRP A 194 -6.85 -10.00 5.26
CA TRP A 194 -7.28 -11.38 5.05
C TRP A 194 -6.87 -12.22 6.23
N ASP A 195 -7.74 -13.16 6.62
CA ASP A 195 -7.39 -14.15 7.63
C ASP A 195 -6.69 -15.36 7.03
N GLU A 196 -6.31 -16.30 7.89
CA GLU A 196 -5.62 -17.53 7.53
C GLU A 196 -6.45 -18.46 6.63
N THR A 197 -7.77 -18.25 6.55
CA THR A 197 -8.68 -19.01 5.68
C THR A 197 -8.92 -18.31 4.34
N GLY A 198 -8.42 -17.09 4.17
CA GLY A 198 -8.60 -16.26 2.99
C GLY A 198 -9.90 -15.45 3.00
N ASP A 199 -10.60 -15.38 4.13
CA ASP A 199 -11.76 -14.51 4.29
C ASP A 199 -11.33 -13.05 4.35
N MET A 200 -12.13 -12.19 3.72
CA MET A 200 -11.84 -10.75 3.58
C MET A 200 -12.51 -9.94 4.66
N TYR A 201 -11.76 -9.00 5.22
CA TYR A 201 -12.22 -8.02 6.18
C TYR A 201 -11.75 -6.62 5.74
N VAL A 202 -12.45 -5.61 6.22
CA VAL A 202 -12.11 -4.20 6.02
C VAL A 202 -11.73 -3.61 7.37
N HIS A 203 -10.54 -3.02 7.44
CA HIS A 203 -10.14 -2.15 8.53
C HIS A 203 -10.57 -0.73 8.21
N HIS A 204 -11.39 -0.14 9.09
CA HIS A 204 -11.99 1.18 8.90
C HIS A 204 -11.25 2.25 9.69
N ASP A 205 -11.15 2.04 11.01
CA ASP A 205 -10.62 3.04 11.95
C ASP A 205 -9.57 2.41 12.85
N SER A 206 -8.47 3.13 13.07
CA SER A 206 -7.41 2.68 13.99
C SER A 206 -7.72 3.00 15.46
N ASN A 207 -8.56 4.02 15.72
CA ASN A 207 -8.90 4.44 17.07
C ASN A 207 -10.28 5.16 17.11
N PRO A 208 -11.29 4.62 17.81
CA PRO A 208 -11.34 3.24 18.27
C PRO A 208 -11.19 2.27 17.10
N ARG A 209 -10.70 1.07 17.38
CA ARG A 209 -10.46 0.05 16.35
C ARG A 209 -11.79 -0.41 15.74
N VAL A 210 -11.92 -0.39 14.41
CA VAL A 210 -13.14 -0.82 13.70
C VAL A 210 -12.81 -1.77 12.55
N PHE A 211 -13.33 -2.99 12.61
CA PHE A 211 -13.20 -4.02 11.58
C PHE A 211 -14.56 -4.59 11.21
N SER A 212 -14.75 -4.95 9.94
CA SER A 212 -15.92 -5.72 9.52
C SER A 212 -15.58 -6.74 8.46
N LYS A 213 -16.30 -7.87 8.45
CA LYS A 213 -16.21 -8.85 7.36
C LYS A 213 -16.75 -8.24 6.07
N LEU A 214 -16.08 -8.48 4.94
CA LEU A 214 -16.55 -8.06 3.62
C LEU A 214 -17.61 -9.04 3.09
N GLY A 215 -18.57 -8.55 2.31
CA GLY A 215 -19.60 -9.39 1.68
C GLY A 215 -20.80 -9.72 2.56
N VAL A 216 -20.93 -9.09 3.72
CA VAL A 216 -22.13 -9.20 4.58
C VAL A 216 -23.09 -8.05 4.32
N GLU A 217 -24.40 -8.31 4.45
CA GLU A 217 -25.44 -7.30 4.22
C GLU A 217 -25.43 -6.18 5.27
N THR A 218 -25.12 -6.51 6.52
CA THR A 218 -25.05 -5.57 7.64
C THR A 218 -23.72 -5.74 8.36
N PRO A 219 -22.72 -4.88 8.08
CA PRO A 219 -21.44 -4.92 8.76
C PRO A 219 -21.59 -4.69 10.27
N VAL A 220 -20.90 -5.52 11.07
CA VAL A 220 -20.79 -5.36 12.53
C VAL A 220 -19.34 -5.12 12.90
N ASN A 221 -19.08 -4.36 13.96
CA ASN A 221 -17.71 -4.16 14.43
C ASN A 221 -17.20 -5.44 15.09
N LEU A 222 -16.14 -6.00 14.52
CA LEU A 222 -15.49 -7.23 14.98
C LEU A 222 -14.21 -6.96 15.79
N ALA A 223 -13.83 -5.70 15.98
CA ALA A 223 -12.70 -5.36 16.83
C ALA A 223 -13.03 -5.69 18.30
N GLN A 224 -12.30 -6.61 18.90
CA GLN A 224 -12.52 -7.06 20.28
C GLN A 224 -11.62 -6.35 21.30
N GLU A 225 -10.56 -5.69 20.85
CA GLU A 225 -9.47 -5.21 21.70
C GLU A 225 -9.23 -3.72 21.62
N LYS A 226 -8.58 -3.20 22.67
CA LYS A 226 -8.04 -1.84 22.68
C LYS A 226 -6.76 -1.77 21.83
N PRO A 227 -6.49 -0.65 21.16
CA PRO A 227 -5.29 -0.49 20.34
C PRO A 227 -3.99 -0.68 21.14
N CYS A 228 -2.92 -1.05 20.42
CA CYS A 228 -1.56 -1.36 20.89
C CYS A 228 -0.97 -0.30 21.84
N ARG A 229 -1.42 0.94 21.72
CA ARG A 229 -1.23 2.00 22.71
C ARG A 229 -2.52 2.77 22.85
N SER A 230 -2.76 3.33 24.03
CA SER A 230 -3.80 4.33 24.23
C SER A 230 -3.51 5.54 23.35
N LEU A 231 -3.94 5.49 22.10
CA LEU A 231 -4.06 6.69 21.29
C LEU A 231 -5.07 7.60 22.02
N PRO A 232 -4.82 8.91 22.09
CA PRO A 232 -5.79 9.83 22.67
C PRO A 232 -7.15 9.59 22.02
N ASP A 233 -8.21 9.67 22.82
CA ASP A 233 -9.58 9.63 22.28
C ASP A 233 -9.67 10.62 21.11
N PRO A 234 -10.16 10.20 19.92
CA PRO A 234 -10.24 11.08 18.76
C PRO A 234 -10.99 12.39 19.04
N SER A 235 -11.98 12.35 19.94
CA SER A 235 -12.74 13.54 20.36
C SER A 235 -11.91 14.56 21.15
N LEU A 236 -10.75 14.15 21.67
CA LEU A 236 -9.81 15.00 22.40
C LEU A 236 -8.65 15.49 21.52
N LEU A 237 -8.58 15.05 20.27
CA LEU A 237 -7.54 15.51 19.35
C LEU A 237 -7.81 16.97 18.94
N PRO A 238 -6.75 17.80 18.81
CA PRO A 238 -6.90 19.11 18.22
C PRO A 238 -7.49 19.03 16.81
N GLU A 239 -8.24 20.06 16.41
CA GLU A 239 -8.80 20.15 15.06
C GLU A 239 -7.71 19.95 13.99
N GLY A 240 -7.99 19.11 13.01
CA GLY A 240 -7.06 18.77 11.93
C GLY A 240 -6.04 17.67 12.26
N VAL A 241 -6.05 17.13 13.49
CA VAL A 241 -5.25 15.94 13.84
C VAL A 241 -6.06 14.67 13.63
N ASP A 242 -5.51 13.71 12.90
CA ASP A 242 -6.19 12.46 12.57
C ASP A 242 -5.20 11.27 12.52
N HIS A 243 -5.69 10.07 12.83
CA HIS A 243 -4.93 8.82 12.80
C HIS A 243 -5.60 7.79 11.90
N HIS A 244 -4.94 7.37 10.82
CA HIS A 244 -5.47 6.39 9.88
C HIS A 244 -4.42 5.40 9.40
N GLN A 245 -4.86 4.23 8.95
CA GLN A 245 -4.02 3.36 8.12
C GLN A 245 -3.78 4.06 6.78
N SER A 246 -2.60 3.87 6.19
CA SER A 246 -2.24 4.50 4.93
C SER A 246 -1.67 3.54 3.89
N THR A 247 -1.61 2.24 4.17
CA THR A 247 -1.19 1.23 3.18
C THR A 247 -2.06 0.00 3.28
N ASN A 248 -2.08 -0.82 2.23
CA ASN A 248 -2.50 -2.21 2.35
C ASN A 248 -1.68 -2.98 3.40
N THR A 249 -2.18 -4.16 3.75
CA THR A 249 -1.45 -5.12 4.58
C THR A 249 -0.53 -5.99 3.71
N LEU A 250 0.60 -6.41 4.26
CA LEU A 250 1.46 -7.46 3.72
C LEU A 250 1.68 -8.54 4.79
N LEU A 251 1.74 -9.80 4.37
CA LEU A 251 2.11 -10.92 5.25
C LEU A 251 3.63 -11.07 5.29
N VAL A 252 4.20 -11.14 6.50
CA VAL A 252 5.64 -11.26 6.70
C VAL A 252 5.93 -12.51 7.51
N PHE A 253 6.71 -13.42 6.94
CA PHE A 253 7.34 -14.50 7.67
C PHE A 253 8.53 -13.96 8.46
N LEU A 254 8.54 -14.18 9.78
CA LEU A 254 9.56 -13.67 10.71
C LEU A 254 10.86 -14.48 10.68
N CYS A 255 11.34 -14.77 9.47
CA CYS A 255 12.56 -15.51 9.17
C CYS A 255 13.16 -14.97 7.87
N LYS A 256 14.40 -15.36 7.57
CA LYS A 256 14.99 -15.14 6.25
C LYS A 256 14.65 -16.31 5.32
N ARG A 257 14.39 -16.03 4.05
CA ARG A 257 13.90 -16.99 3.05
C ARG A 257 14.67 -18.30 3.03
N LEU A 258 16.00 -18.23 2.90
CA LEU A 258 16.86 -19.42 2.77
C LEU A 258 17.11 -20.17 4.08
N SER A 259 16.75 -19.60 5.22
CA SER A 259 16.95 -20.20 6.55
C SER A 259 15.64 -20.33 7.32
N CYS A 260 14.51 -20.30 6.61
CA CYS A 260 13.21 -20.29 7.25
C CYS A 260 12.81 -21.69 7.70
N PRO A 261 12.41 -21.89 8.98
CA PRO A 261 11.94 -23.19 9.44
C PRO A 261 10.60 -23.55 8.78
N PRO A 262 10.22 -24.84 8.75
CA PRO A 262 8.85 -25.23 8.42
C PRO A 262 7.84 -24.53 9.36
N ASN A 263 6.76 -23.98 8.81
CA ASN A 263 5.73 -23.23 9.53
C ASN A 263 6.28 -22.06 10.38
N PRO A 264 6.93 -21.09 9.73
CA PRO A 264 7.48 -19.94 10.45
C PRO A 264 6.39 -19.06 11.07
N PRO A 265 6.70 -18.35 12.16
CA PRO A 265 5.82 -17.30 12.66
C PRO A 265 5.56 -16.27 11.58
N GLN A 266 4.31 -15.85 11.46
CA GLN A 266 3.86 -14.89 10.45
C GLN A 266 3.07 -13.77 11.11
N VAL A 267 3.25 -12.56 10.58
CA VAL A 267 2.55 -11.35 11.03
C VAL A 267 2.06 -10.56 9.83
N LEU A 268 1.05 -9.73 10.03
CA LEU A 268 0.65 -8.74 9.03
C LEU A 268 1.27 -7.40 9.40
N ILE A 269 1.75 -6.66 8.40
CA ILE A 269 2.25 -5.30 8.58
C ILE A 269 1.44 -4.31 7.74
N SER A 270 1.25 -3.11 8.27
CA SER A 270 0.78 -1.95 7.51
C SER A 270 1.42 -0.68 8.07
N ILE A 271 1.44 0.39 7.27
CA ILE A 271 1.87 1.70 7.73
C ILE A 271 0.64 2.54 8.05
N HIS A 272 0.69 3.12 9.24
CA HIS A 272 -0.30 4.07 9.74
C HIS A 272 0.33 5.43 9.86
N GLN A 273 -0.52 6.45 9.81
CA GLN A 273 -0.09 7.83 9.85
C GLN A 273 -0.91 8.64 10.83
N LYS A 274 -0.21 9.55 11.52
CA LYS A 274 -0.83 10.68 12.22
C LYS A 274 -0.71 11.89 11.32
N LYS A 275 -1.84 12.37 10.79
CA LYS A 275 -1.94 13.65 10.09
C LYS A 275 -2.14 14.77 11.11
N TYR A 276 -1.52 15.92 10.88
CA TYR A 276 -1.75 17.15 11.65
C TYR A 276 -1.44 18.38 10.81
N PHE A 277 -1.83 19.56 11.27
CA PHE A 277 -1.56 20.82 10.58
C PHE A 277 -0.76 21.78 11.46
N GLU A 278 0.21 22.46 10.86
CA GLU A 278 0.86 23.63 11.44
C GLU A 278 0.82 24.77 10.42
N MET A 279 0.32 25.94 10.82
CA MET A 279 0.19 27.12 9.93
C MET A 279 -0.47 26.80 8.56
N TYR A 280 -1.54 25.99 8.57
CA TYR A 280 -2.26 25.50 7.38
C TYR A 280 -1.50 24.54 6.46
N HIS A 281 -0.30 24.10 6.87
CA HIS A 281 0.46 23.07 6.17
C HIS A 281 0.23 21.70 6.82
N ALA A 282 -0.01 20.67 6.02
CA ALA A 282 -0.25 19.32 6.53
C ALA A 282 1.05 18.54 6.70
N PHE A 283 1.14 17.76 7.77
CA PHE A 283 2.29 16.93 8.10
C PHE A 283 1.84 15.52 8.51
N TYR A 284 2.75 14.55 8.38
CA TYR A 284 2.46 13.16 8.69
C TYR A 284 3.59 12.51 9.47
N GLN A 285 3.28 12.00 10.65
CA GLN A 285 4.12 11.02 11.34
C GLN A 285 3.73 9.62 10.87
N ARG A 286 4.70 8.76 10.62
CA ARG A 286 4.52 7.41 10.06
C ARG A 286 4.99 6.35 11.03
N TYR A 287 4.32 5.20 11.08
CA TYR A 287 4.72 4.07 11.91
C TYR A 287 4.18 2.77 11.33
N VAL A 288 4.91 1.68 11.47
CA VAL A 288 4.39 0.34 11.16
C VAL A 288 3.55 -0.13 12.34
N ILE A 289 2.38 -0.68 12.04
CA ILE A 289 1.60 -1.51 12.96
C ILE A 289 1.78 -2.96 12.54
N VAL A 290 2.06 -3.81 13.52
CA VAL A 290 2.20 -5.26 13.35
C VAL A 290 0.97 -5.92 13.96
N TYR A 291 0.28 -6.73 13.16
CA TYR A 291 -0.88 -7.51 13.59
C TYR A 291 -0.59 -9.00 13.60
N SER A 292 -1.33 -9.78 14.40
CA SER A 292 -1.42 -11.22 14.20
C SER A 292 -1.96 -11.51 12.81
N ALA A 293 -1.40 -12.53 12.15
CA ALA A 293 -1.89 -12.98 10.84
C ALA A 293 -3.19 -13.79 10.91
N THR A 294 -3.71 -14.02 12.12
CA THR A 294 -4.96 -14.72 12.35
C THR A 294 -6.02 -13.76 12.87
N PHE A 295 -7.27 -13.99 12.48
CA PHE A 295 -8.41 -13.27 13.06
C PHE A 295 -8.45 -13.45 14.59
N PRO A 296 -8.73 -12.41 15.40
CA PRO A 296 -9.20 -11.05 15.08
C PRO A 296 -8.09 -10.00 14.86
N PHE A 297 -6.94 -10.42 14.32
CA PHE A 297 -5.84 -9.54 13.91
C PHE A 297 -5.31 -8.69 15.06
N HIS A 298 -4.97 -9.29 16.20
CA HIS A 298 -4.46 -8.60 17.38
C HIS A 298 -3.29 -7.66 17.04
N GLU A 299 -3.30 -6.43 17.55
CA GLU A 299 -2.15 -5.53 17.41
C GLU A 299 -1.02 -6.01 18.33
N ILE A 300 0.08 -6.47 17.74
CA ILE A 300 1.25 -7.03 18.44
C ILE A 300 2.21 -5.92 18.86
N GLY A 301 2.40 -4.93 17.99
CA GLY A 301 3.36 -3.88 18.23
C GLY A 301 3.26 -2.72 17.26
N ARG A 302 3.94 -1.64 17.62
CA ARG A 302 4.09 -0.44 16.79
C ARG A 302 5.52 0.03 16.81
N THR A 303 6.06 0.45 15.66
CA THR A 303 7.41 1.03 15.59
C THR A 303 7.47 2.45 16.15
N LYS A 304 8.69 2.93 16.40
CA LYS A 304 8.95 4.38 16.47
C LYS A 304 8.57 5.08 15.16
N MET A 305 8.63 6.42 15.18
CA MET A 305 8.35 7.22 13.99
C MET A 305 9.33 6.85 12.86
N LEU A 306 8.80 6.56 11.68
CA LEU A 306 9.60 6.24 10.50
C LEU A 306 10.05 7.52 9.83
N ASP A 307 11.36 7.71 9.72
CA ASP A 307 11.98 8.71 8.85
C ASP A 307 12.49 8.01 7.59
N MET A 308 12.40 8.66 6.44
CA MET A 308 12.88 8.10 5.18
C MET A 308 14.06 8.91 4.68
N LEU A 309 15.17 8.23 4.37
CA LEU A 309 16.31 8.92 3.77
C LEU A 309 15.86 9.58 2.45
N GLY A 310 16.23 10.85 2.27
CA GLY A 310 15.87 11.62 1.08
C GLY A 310 14.56 12.41 1.18
N THR A 311 13.80 12.28 2.27
CA THR A 311 12.68 13.19 2.61
C THR A 311 13.12 14.23 3.64
N LYS A 312 12.30 15.28 3.83
CA LYS A 312 12.44 16.24 4.93
C LYS A 312 11.16 16.26 5.75
N GLU A 313 11.26 16.05 7.06
CA GLU A 313 10.07 16.06 7.95
C GLU A 313 9.35 17.42 8.02
N GLY A 314 10.00 18.51 7.61
CA GLY A 314 9.38 19.82 7.40
C GLY A 314 8.56 19.94 6.11
N GLU A 315 8.43 18.87 5.32
CA GLU A 315 7.60 18.77 4.12
C GLU A 315 6.47 17.76 4.36
N MET A 316 5.36 17.91 3.63
CA MET A 316 4.24 16.97 3.67
C MET A 316 4.63 15.66 2.98
N ASN A 317 5.03 14.65 3.76
CA ASN A 317 5.38 13.32 3.25
C ASN A 317 4.35 12.28 3.67
N TYR A 318 3.56 11.76 2.72
CA TYR A 318 2.58 10.72 3.01
C TYR A 318 2.86 9.42 2.25
N ILE A 319 2.68 8.28 2.92
CA ILE A 319 2.86 6.95 2.34
C ILE A 319 1.52 6.49 1.79
N VAL A 320 1.53 5.76 0.67
CA VAL A 320 0.33 5.42 -0.10
C VAL A 320 0.08 3.91 -0.15
N SER A 321 1.12 3.12 -0.39
CA SER A 321 0.99 1.67 -0.51
C SER A 321 2.30 0.95 -0.23
N LEU A 322 2.16 -0.36 0.02
CA LEU A 322 3.27 -1.30 0.12
C LEU A 322 3.12 -2.39 -0.95
N ALA A 323 4.23 -2.81 -1.53
CA ALA A 323 4.27 -3.98 -2.40
C ALA A 323 5.59 -4.73 -2.22
N TRP A 324 5.58 -6.05 -2.37
CA TRP A 324 6.81 -6.83 -2.43
C TRP A 324 7.52 -6.61 -3.75
N GLU A 325 8.80 -6.28 -3.72
CA GLU A 325 9.64 -6.34 -4.93
C GLU A 325 9.88 -7.80 -5.27
N VAL A 326 9.29 -8.30 -6.36
CA VAL A 326 9.32 -9.73 -6.72
C VAL A 326 10.47 -10.13 -7.63
N ARG A 327 11.16 -9.19 -8.29
CA ARG A 327 12.23 -9.52 -9.25
C ARG A 327 13.60 -9.69 -8.60
N ASN A 328 13.82 -9.07 -7.44
CA ASN A 328 15.11 -9.08 -6.72
C ASN A 328 15.16 -10.06 -5.55
N GLN A 329 14.14 -10.92 -5.34
CA GLN A 329 14.08 -11.92 -4.25
C GLN A 329 15.02 -13.12 -4.46
N GLY A 330 16.16 -12.88 -5.11
CA GLY A 330 17.16 -13.88 -5.44
C GLY A 330 16.81 -14.63 -6.72
N SER A 331 17.80 -14.70 -7.61
CA SER A 331 17.92 -15.74 -8.61
C SER A 331 17.79 -17.13 -7.96
N LEU A 332 16.57 -17.63 -7.86
CA LEU A 332 16.27 -19.06 -7.89
C LEU A 332 15.64 -19.37 -9.26
N ALA A 333 16.33 -18.97 -10.33
CA ALA A 333 16.37 -19.86 -11.46
C ALA A 333 16.97 -21.19 -10.96
N PRO A 334 16.41 -22.36 -11.31
CA PRO A 334 17.17 -23.60 -11.19
C PRO A 334 18.53 -23.42 -11.90
N PRO A 335 19.56 -24.19 -11.51
CA PRO A 335 20.94 -23.97 -11.95
C PRO A 335 21.05 -23.81 -13.47
N LYS A 336 21.81 -22.79 -13.89
CA LYS A 336 22.12 -22.41 -15.27
C LYS A 336 22.05 -23.55 -16.28
N GLY A 337 21.12 -23.41 -17.20
CA GLY A 337 21.12 -24.01 -18.53
C GLY A 337 19.84 -23.57 -19.23
N HIS A 338 19.94 -23.11 -20.47
CA HIS A 338 18.86 -22.65 -21.35
C HIS A 338 18.55 -21.14 -21.25
N VAL A 339 19.36 -20.38 -21.99
CA VAL A 339 18.91 -19.14 -22.63
C VAL A 339 18.00 -19.58 -23.79
N GLY A 340 16.71 -19.21 -23.74
CA GLY A 340 15.76 -19.36 -24.84
C GLY A 340 14.40 -19.92 -24.42
N GLU A 341 13.36 -19.10 -24.60
CA GLU A 341 11.92 -19.44 -24.69
C GLU A 341 11.21 -19.98 -23.43
N GLY A 342 10.27 -19.17 -22.91
CA GLY A 342 9.17 -19.60 -22.03
C GLY A 342 9.57 -19.90 -20.58
N LEU A 343 9.10 -19.08 -19.64
CA LEU A 343 9.06 -19.48 -18.23
C LEU A 343 8.11 -20.68 -18.08
N SER A 344 8.50 -21.67 -17.28
CA SER A 344 7.67 -22.85 -17.01
C SER A 344 6.48 -22.49 -16.11
N ASP A 345 5.42 -23.30 -16.11
CA ASP A 345 4.26 -23.11 -15.21
C ASP A 345 4.64 -23.08 -13.72
N GLN A 346 5.79 -23.66 -13.35
CA GLN A 346 6.34 -23.60 -11.99
C GLN A 346 6.85 -22.20 -11.62
N ASP A 347 7.50 -21.50 -12.55
CA ASP A 347 7.94 -20.12 -12.35
C ASP A 347 6.74 -19.16 -12.26
N ALA A 348 5.65 -19.50 -12.95
CA ALA A 348 4.36 -18.82 -12.90
C ALA A 348 3.52 -19.14 -11.63
N THR A 349 3.95 -20.09 -10.81
CA THR A 349 3.28 -20.42 -9.53
C THR A 349 4.03 -19.77 -8.36
N SER A 350 5.37 -19.80 -8.36
CA SER A 350 6.18 -19.20 -7.30
C SER A 350 6.03 -17.68 -7.19
N TRP A 351 5.89 -16.96 -8.32
CA TRP A 351 5.73 -15.51 -8.26
C TRP A 351 4.40 -15.06 -7.63
N LYS A 352 3.30 -15.84 -7.77
CA LYS A 352 1.98 -15.53 -7.15
C LYS A 352 2.05 -15.62 -5.64
N GLU A 353 2.78 -16.61 -5.16
CA GLU A 353 3.06 -16.84 -3.74
C GLU A 353 3.93 -15.73 -3.13
N HIS A 354 4.37 -14.71 -3.89
CA HIS A 354 5.22 -13.64 -3.37
C HIS A 354 4.64 -12.24 -3.59
N LEU A 355 3.34 -12.17 -3.92
CA LEU A 355 2.66 -10.90 -4.17
C LEU A 355 2.06 -10.27 -2.92
N TYR A 356 1.65 -11.11 -1.98
CA TYR A 356 1.06 -10.69 -0.70
C TYR A 356 1.96 -11.01 0.49
N ASP A 357 2.69 -12.13 0.41
CA ASP A 357 3.60 -12.58 1.46
C ASP A 357 5.08 -12.48 1.07
N GLY A 358 5.92 -12.34 2.09
CA GLY A 358 7.37 -12.22 1.95
C GLY A 358 8.10 -12.49 3.26
N TYR A 359 9.42 -12.47 3.19
CA TYR A 359 10.35 -12.81 4.28
C TYR A 359 11.08 -11.55 4.77
N LEU A 360 11.75 -11.65 5.93
CA LEU A 360 12.45 -10.51 6.53
C LEU A 360 13.59 -9.96 5.66
N ASP A 361 14.20 -10.77 4.80
CA ASP A 361 15.26 -10.37 3.87
C ASP A 361 14.75 -9.96 2.49
N ASP A 362 13.44 -10.01 2.25
CA ASP A 362 12.85 -9.53 1.01
C ASP A 362 12.76 -7.99 1.00
N THR A 363 12.68 -7.44 -0.20
CA THR A 363 12.56 -6.00 -0.43
C THR A 363 11.08 -5.60 -0.53
N VAL A 364 10.69 -4.55 0.19
CA VAL A 364 9.38 -3.92 0.13
C VAL A 364 9.50 -2.56 -0.56
N LEU A 365 8.64 -2.33 -1.55
CA LEU A 365 8.45 -1.03 -2.18
C LEU A 365 7.40 -0.24 -1.40
N ILE A 366 7.78 0.96 -0.95
CA ILE A 366 6.92 1.94 -0.31
C ILE A 366 6.64 3.05 -1.32
N SER A 367 5.38 3.28 -1.67
CA SER A 367 5.00 4.43 -2.51
C SER A 367 4.64 5.62 -1.63
N LEU A 368 5.08 6.83 -1.98
CA LEU A 368 4.83 8.04 -1.19
C LEU A 368 4.62 9.28 -2.07
N GLY A 369 3.82 10.22 -1.57
CA GLY A 369 3.66 11.55 -2.13
C GLY A 369 4.36 12.60 -1.27
N ILE A 370 4.85 13.64 -1.94
CA ILE A 370 5.56 14.78 -1.32
C ILE A 370 4.86 16.07 -1.75
N GLU A 371 4.43 16.87 -0.77
CA GLU A 371 3.89 18.22 -0.97
C GLU A 371 2.67 18.31 -1.90
N ASP A 372 1.95 17.19 -2.10
CA ASP A 372 0.91 17.07 -3.13
C ASP A 372 1.40 17.59 -4.49
N LYS A 373 2.67 17.33 -4.81
CA LYS A 373 3.34 17.78 -6.04
C LYS A 373 4.15 16.68 -6.69
N TYR A 374 4.83 15.87 -5.88
CA TYR A 374 5.77 14.87 -6.37
C TYR A 374 5.37 13.47 -5.91
N SER A 375 5.63 12.50 -6.78
CA SER A 375 5.50 11.08 -6.50
C SER A 375 6.90 10.48 -6.34
N ALA A 376 7.07 9.63 -5.34
CA ALA A 376 8.32 8.94 -5.07
C ALA A 376 8.08 7.54 -4.52
N MET A 377 9.13 6.74 -4.48
CA MET A 377 9.17 5.46 -3.81
C MET A 377 10.43 5.28 -2.98
N LEU A 378 10.37 4.38 -2.01
CA LEU A 378 11.52 3.87 -1.27
C LEU A 378 11.43 2.35 -1.25
N ASP A 379 12.45 1.66 -1.74
CA ASP A 379 12.61 0.24 -1.50
C ASP A 379 13.35 0.04 -0.18
N VAL A 380 12.94 -0.91 0.65
CA VAL A 380 13.55 -1.19 1.95
C VAL A 380 13.59 -2.69 2.20
N ILE A 381 14.48 -3.17 3.06
CA ILE A 381 14.42 -4.56 3.52
C ILE A 381 13.30 -4.71 4.55
N ALA A 382 12.49 -5.76 4.45
CA ALA A 382 11.33 -5.95 5.33
C ALA A 382 11.71 -5.99 6.82
N GLN A 383 12.89 -6.53 7.15
CA GLN A 383 13.44 -6.50 8.50
C GLN A 383 13.55 -5.09 9.06
N ASP A 384 13.88 -4.11 8.22
CA ASP A 384 13.98 -2.71 8.64
C ASP A 384 12.59 -2.14 8.96
N LEU A 385 11.53 -2.52 8.25
CA LEU A 385 10.17 -2.05 8.56
C LEU A 385 9.68 -2.48 9.95
N VAL A 386 10.10 -3.66 10.41
CA VAL A 386 9.72 -4.18 11.75
C VAL A 386 10.80 -3.93 12.81
N GLY A 387 11.83 -3.13 12.47
CA GLY A 387 12.84 -2.66 13.41
C GLY A 387 12.27 -1.67 14.44
N CYS A 388 12.95 -1.54 15.59
CA CYS A 388 12.55 -0.63 16.68
C CYS A 388 11.06 -0.77 17.12
N LEU A 389 10.53 -1.99 17.10
CA LEU A 389 9.15 -2.30 17.50
C LEU A 389 8.98 -2.19 19.02
N ASP A 390 7.99 -1.41 19.46
CA ASP A 390 7.48 -1.48 20.82
C ASP A 390 6.29 -2.46 20.83
N THR A 391 6.37 -3.52 21.63
CA THR A 391 5.29 -4.50 21.76
C THR A 391 4.19 -4.00 22.68
N CYS A 392 3.03 -4.61 22.47
CA CYS A 392 1.83 -4.51 23.26
C CYS A 392 1.67 -5.85 23.99
#